data_AF-A0AA39NKI5-F1
#
_entry.id   AF-A0AA39NKI5-F1
#
_cell.length_a   1.000
_cell.length_b   1.000
_cell.length_c   1.000
_cell.angle_alpha   90.00
_cell.angle_beta   90.00
_cell.angle_gamma   90.00
#
_symmetry.space_group_name_H-M   'P 1'
#
loop_
_entity.id
_entity.type
_entity.pdbx_description
1 polymer ?
#
loop_
_entity_poly.entity_id
_entity_poly.type
_entity_poly.pdbx_seq_one_letter_code
_entity_poly.pdbx_strand_id
1 'polypeptide(L)'
;MPLLGAQTAPAKFKGKHNLVKRFIRQYKQMCAIYNVLGKERCKWIIDYCSSVVTQFIESLDSFMDGNWNQLEEDILTYYDADLSKQERIHNLKKFKQYEVDFLMVSNWLLCKKKITKNEQHTKFWYGLNNKLCEAVEAHHLTMHPQYDPWQVIVHNDVVKIIYNIFT
;
A
#
# COMPACT_ATOMS: atom_id res chain seq x y z
N MET A 1 -23.62 22.19 2.19
CA MET A 1 -23.29 20.80 1.84
C MET A 1 -24.47 19.89 2.16
N PRO A 2 -24.64 18.71 1.52
CA PRO A 2 -25.77 17.83 1.77
C PRO A 2 -25.73 17.34 3.22
N LEU A 3 -26.87 17.47 3.91
CA LEU A 3 -27.07 17.02 5.29
C LEU A 3 -26.79 15.52 5.38
N LEU A 4 -26.02 15.12 6.40
CA LEU A 4 -25.72 13.72 6.68
C LEU A 4 -27.02 12.94 6.88
N GLY A 5 -27.22 11.88 6.09
CA GLY A 5 -28.42 11.04 6.15
C GLY A 5 -29.52 11.41 5.13
N ALA A 6 -29.37 12.48 4.35
CA ALA A 6 -30.21 12.69 3.17
C ALA A 6 -29.96 11.60 2.12
N GLN A 7 -30.97 11.24 1.33
CA GLN A 7 -30.85 10.26 0.22
C GLN A 7 -29.72 10.60 -0.77
N THR A 8 -29.28 11.86 -0.81
CA THR A 8 -28.22 12.39 -1.68
C THR A 8 -26.83 12.42 -1.03
N ALA A 9 -26.71 12.08 0.27
CA ALA A 9 -25.43 12.12 0.98
C ALA A 9 -24.56 10.91 0.64
N PRO A 10 -23.27 11.10 0.30
CA PRO A 10 -22.37 9.99 0.00
C PRO A 10 -22.11 9.12 1.23
N ALA A 11 -21.86 7.83 1.00
CA ALA A 11 -21.48 6.90 2.04
C ALA A 11 -20.20 7.36 2.75
N LYS A 12 -20.17 7.24 4.09
CA LYS A 12 -19.00 7.62 4.89
C LYS A 12 -17.75 6.83 4.50
N PHE A 13 -16.61 7.51 4.40
CA PHE A 13 -15.31 6.89 4.19
C PHE A 13 -14.84 6.17 5.45
N LYS A 14 -14.51 4.88 5.30
CA LYS A 14 -14.11 3.99 6.39
C LYS A 14 -12.61 3.62 6.36
N GLY A 15 -11.78 4.43 5.70
CA GLY A 15 -10.33 4.16 5.62
C GLY A 15 -9.93 3.07 4.62
N LYS A 16 -10.81 2.73 3.67
CA LYS A 16 -10.50 1.74 2.63
C LYS A 16 -9.53 2.33 1.59
N HIS A 17 -8.34 1.76 1.48
CA HIS A 17 -7.27 2.27 0.61
C HIS A 17 -7.68 2.43 -0.86
N ASN A 18 -8.34 1.42 -1.43
CA ASN A 18 -8.81 1.42 -2.81
C ASN A 18 -9.94 2.43 -3.08
N LEU A 19 -10.50 3.05 -2.04
CA LEU A 19 -11.57 4.05 -2.16
C LEU A 19 -11.09 5.47 -1.83
N VAL A 20 -9.90 5.68 -1.25
CA VAL A 20 -9.46 7.00 -0.81
C VAL A 20 -9.39 8.01 -1.95
N LYS A 21 -8.82 7.62 -3.11
CA LYS A 21 -8.74 8.48 -4.30
C LYS A 21 -10.13 8.86 -4.81
N ARG A 22 -11.05 7.89 -4.84
CA ARG A 22 -12.45 8.13 -5.25
C ARG A 22 -13.15 9.04 -4.26
N PHE A 23 -12.96 8.82 -2.96
CA PHE A 23 -13.53 9.61 -1.88
C PHE A 23 -13.07 11.07 -1.96
N ILE A 24 -11.75 11.30 -2.02
CA ILE A 24 -11.18 12.64 -2.16
C ILE A 24 -11.75 13.32 -3.39
N ARG A 25 -11.74 12.66 -4.56
CA ARG A 25 -12.30 13.22 -5.80
C ARG A 25 -13.77 13.64 -5.64
N GLN A 26 -14.61 12.78 -5.08
CA GLN A 26 -16.03 13.08 -4.82
C GLN A 26 -16.18 14.26 -3.85
N TYR A 27 -15.34 14.31 -2.83
CA TYR A 27 -15.30 15.42 -1.89
C TYR A 27 -14.92 16.75 -2.56
N LYS A 28 -13.88 16.80 -3.41
CA LYS A 28 -13.52 18.04 -4.16
C LYS A 28 -14.67 18.51 -5.04
N GLN A 29 -15.35 17.58 -5.71
CA GLN A 29 -16.51 17.90 -6.56
C GLN A 29 -17.65 18.52 -5.76
N MET A 30 -17.95 17.98 -4.57
CA MET A 30 -18.93 18.58 -3.67
C MET A 30 -18.49 19.97 -3.18
N CYS A 31 -17.24 20.14 -2.77
CA CYS A 31 -16.72 21.45 -2.39
C CYS A 31 -16.87 22.47 -3.51
N ALA A 32 -16.62 22.08 -4.77
CA ALA A 32 -16.77 22.95 -5.93
C ALA A 32 -18.24 23.36 -6.16
N ILE A 33 -19.18 22.41 -6.04
CA ILE A 33 -20.63 22.68 -6.20
C ILE A 33 -21.14 23.63 -5.13
N TYR A 34 -20.69 23.47 -3.88
CA TYR A 34 -21.13 24.29 -2.74
C TYR A 34 -20.22 25.48 -2.45
N ASN A 35 -19.26 25.79 -3.34
CA ASN A 35 -18.30 26.89 -3.21
C ASN A 35 -17.56 26.93 -1.85
N VAL A 36 -17.15 25.77 -1.34
CA VAL A 36 -16.46 25.62 -0.05
C VAL A 36 -14.97 25.81 -0.24
N LEU A 37 -14.40 26.80 0.43
CA LEU A 37 -13.01 27.23 0.25
C LEU A 37 -12.19 27.11 1.54
N GLY A 38 -10.88 26.93 1.39
CA GLY A 38 -9.90 27.06 2.46
C GLY A 38 -10.17 26.17 3.69
N LYS A 39 -10.22 26.79 4.87
CA LYS A 39 -10.30 26.11 6.17
C LYS A 39 -11.62 25.37 6.41
N GLU A 40 -12.71 25.80 5.79
CA GLU A 40 -14.02 25.13 5.91
C GLU A 40 -13.97 23.73 5.28
N ARG A 41 -13.15 23.58 4.24
CA ARG A 41 -12.92 22.31 3.56
C ARG A 41 -12.19 21.30 4.47
N CYS A 42 -11.28 21.75 5.33
CA CYS A 42 -10.70 20.84 6.32
C CYS A 42 -11.77 20.41 7.33
N LYS A 43 -12.57 21.35 7.84
CA LYS A 43 -13.59 21.04 8.86
C LYS A 43 -14.69 20.10 8.38
N TRP A 44 -15.08 20.17 7.11
CA TRP A 44 -16.23 19.38 6.63
C TRP A 44 -15.84 18.00 6.13
N ILE A 45 -14.56 17.69 5.92
CA ILE A 45 -14.16 16.34 5.48
C ILE A 45 -14.47 15.27 6.54
N ILE A 46 -14.35 15.61 7.83
CA ILE A 46 -14.58 14.69 8.94
C ILE A 46 -16.04 14.23 9.06
N ASP A 47 -16.99 15.05 8.60
CA ASP A 47 -18.43 14.71 8.58
C ASP A 47 -18.71 13.52 7.65
N TYR A 48 -17.91 13.39 6.59
CA TYR A 48 -17.99 12.32 5.61
C TYR A 48 -17.07 11.14 5.93
N CYS A 49 -16.44 11.12 7.11
CA CYS A 49 -15.58 10.04 7.59
C CYS A 49 -16.27 9.23 8.71
N SER A 50 -15.84 7.97 8.88
CA SER A 50 -16.18 7.18 10.06
C SER A 50 -15.43 7.69 11.28
N SER A 51 -15.94 7.44 12.49
CA SER A 51 -15.32 7.87 13.76
C SER A 51 -13.82 7.60 13.86
N VAL A 52 -13.37 6.40 13.46
CA VAL A 52 -11.95 6.02 13.46
C VAL A 52 -11.10 6.90 12.53
N VAL A 53 -11.63 7.22 11.35
CA VAL A 53 -10.94 8.06 10.36
C VAL A 53 -11.00 9.52 10.78
N THR A 54 -12.10 9.96 11.38
CA THR A 54 -12.26 11.31 11.94
C THR A 54 -11.21 11.57 13.02
N GLN A 55 -11.08 10.68 14.01
CA GLN A 55 -10.05 10.81 15.05
C GLN A 55 -8.63 10.87 14.47
N PHE A 56 -8.37 10.07 13.44
CA PHE A 56 -7.07 10.11 12.75
C PHE A 56 -6.85 11.45 12.05
N ILE A 57 -7.82 11.92 11.26
CA ILE A 57 -7.73 13.21 10.55
C ILE A 57 -7.58 14.38 11.53
N GLU A 58 -8.31 14.37 12.64
CA GLU A 58 -8.22 15.39 13.70
C GLU A 58 -6.85 15.40 14.40
N SER A 59 -6.12 14.28 14.37
CA SER A 59 -4.77 14.19 14.93
C SER A 59 -3.67 14.71 14.01
N LEU A 60 -3.98 15.06 12.76
CA LEU A 60 -2.99 15.57 11.80
C LEU A 60 -2.77 17.07 11.99
N ASP A 61 -1.51 17.49 12.02
CA ASP A 61 -1.13 18.91 12.07
C ASP A 61 -1.72 19.70 10.89
N SER A 62 -1.80 19.09 9.71
CA SER A 62 -2.40 19.68 8.52
C SER A 62 -3.90 19.99 8.65
N PHE A 63 -4.62 19.22 9.46
CA PHE A 63 -6.02 19.51 9.81
C PHE A 63 -6.11 20.69 10.79
N MET A 64 -5.24 20.70 11.81
CA MET A 64 -5.20 21.75 12.83
C MET A 64 -4.83 23.12 12.23
N ASP A 65 -3.89 23.15 11.29
CA ASP A 65 -3.47 24.35 10.56
C ASP A 65 -4.53 24.82 9.54
N GLY A 66 -5.51 23.96 9.23
CA GLY A 66 -6.52 24.21 8.20
C GLY A 66 -5.92 24.26 6.79
N ASN A 67 -4.82 23.55 6.56
CA ASN A 67 -4.15 23.48 5.27
C ASN A 67 -4.69 22.30 4.46
N TRP A 68 -5.67 22.59 3.60
CA TRP A 68 -6.28 21.55 2.76
C TRP A 68 -5.29 20.83 1.85
N ASN A 69 -4.31 21.53 1.27
CA ASN A 69 -3.38 20.92 0.32
C ASN A 69 -2.52 19.87 1.01
N GLN A 70 -1.99 20.20 2.19
CA GLN A 70 -1.22 19.25 2.99
C GLN A 70 -2.12 18.11 3.52
N LEU A 71 -3.33 18.43 3.96
CA LEU A 71 -4.28 17.43 4.46
C LEU A 71 -4.69 16.42 3.38
N GLU A 72 -4.88 16.87 2.13
CA GLU A 72 -5.17 16.00 0.99
C GLU A 72 -4.01 15.03 0.75
N GLU A 73 -2.77 15.53 0.76
CA GLU A 73 -1.56 14.71 0.62
C GLU A 73 -1.37 13.74 1.77
N ASP A 74 -1.62 14.15 3.00
CA ASP A 74 -1.49 13.29 4.18
C ASP A 74 -2.55 12.17 4.13
N ILE A 75 -3.81 12.50 3.88
CA ILE A 75 -4.89 11.50 3.76
C ILE A 75 -4.58 10.50 2.64
N LEU A 76 -4.10 10.99 1.50
CA LEU A 76 -3.63 10.11 0.44
C LEU A 76 -2.42 9.30 0.90
N THR A 77 -1.40 9.89 1.50
CA THR A 77 -0.20 9.15 1.93
C THR A 77 -0.54 8.03 2.92
N TYR A 78 -1.42 8.28 3.90
CA TYR A 78 -1.77 7.31 4.93
C TYR A 78 -2.78 6.25 4.46
N TYR A 79 -3.75 6.61 3.62
CA TYR A 79 -4.79 5.67 3.17
C TYR A 79 -4.58 5.16 1.75
N ASP A 80 -3.93 5.91 0.86
CA ASP A 80 -3.44 5.46 -0.46
C ASP A 80 -2.07 4.78 -0.35
N ALA A 81 -1.49 4.71 0.87
CA ALA A 81 -0.29 3.94 1.16
C ALA A 81 -0.37 2.61 0.39
N ASP A 82 0.53 2.48 -0.57
CA ASP A 82 0.68 1.40 -1.54
C ASP A 82 1.01 0.04 -0.88
N LEU A 83 0.53 -0.23 0.34
CA LEU A 83 0.44 -1.58 0.93
C LEU A 83 -0.42 -2.53 0.09
N SER A 84 -1.12 -2.04 -0.95
CA SER A 84 -1.92 -2.84 -1.89
C SER A 84 -1.31 -2.99 -3.29
N LYS A 85 -0.14 -2.39 -3.57
CA LYS A 85 0.62 -2.64 -4.80
C LYS A 85 1.72 -3.69 -4.67
N GLN A 86 1.73 -4.48 -3.60
CA GLN A 86 2.00 -5.89 -3.84
C GLN A 86 0.79 -6.41 -4.63
N GLU A 87 0.84 -6.32 -5.97
CA GLU A 87 -0.07 -7.08 -6.80
C GLU A 87 -0.03 -8.49 -6.24
N ARG A 88 -1.12 -8.93 -5.60
CA ARG A 88 -1.09 -10.20 -4.86
C ARG A 88 -0.67 -11.27 -5.84
N ILE A 89 0.57 -11.74 -5.73
CA ILE A 89 1.08 -12.88 -6.45
C ILE A 89 0.25 -14.09 -5.99
N HIS A 90 -0.79 -14.40 -6.76
CA HIS A 90 -1.76 -15.46 -6.46
C HIS A 90 -1.72 -16.59 -7.49
N ASN A 91 -0.91 -16.42 -8.54
CA ASN A 91 -0.68 -17.43 -9.56
C ASN A 91 0.71 -17.28 -10.16
N LEU A 92 1.13 -18.32 -10.86
CA LEU A 92 2.44 -18.40 -11.48
C LEU A 92 2.70 -17.29 -12.52
N LYS A 93 1.68 -16.90 -13.28
CA LYS A 93 1.81 -15.84 -14.30
C LYS A 93 2.18 -14.50 -13.68
N LYS A 94 1.51 -14.14 -12.58
CA LYS A 94 1.81 -12.91 -11.83
C LYS A 94 3.17 -12.98 -11.12
N PHE A 95 3.55 -14.15 -10.61
CA PHE A 95 4.89 -14.34 -10.04
C PHE A 95 5.99 -14.12 -11.09
N LYS A 96 5.87 -14.72 -12.27
CA LYS A 96 6.82 -14.53 -13.38
C LYS A 96 6.94 -13.06 -13.80
N GLN A 97 5.82 -12.36 -13.87
CA GLN A 97 5.84 -10.93 -14.19
C GLN A 97 6.61 -10.13 -13.13
N TYR A 98 6.31 -10.38 -11.85
CA TYR A 98 7.04 -9.78 -10.73
C TYR A 98 8.54 -10.08 -10.77
N GLU A 99 8.92 -11.35 -11.00
CA GLU A 99 10.32 -11.77 -11.10
C GLU A 99 11.06 -11.02 -12.21
N VAL A 100 10.47 -10.93 -13.40
CA VAL A 100 11.06 -10.20 -14.55
C VAL A 100 11.20 -8.71 -14.25
N ASP A 101 10.13 -8.06 -13.77
CA ASP A 101 10.12 -6.63 -13.50
C ASP A 101 11.15 -6.27 -12.40
N PHE A 102 11.23 -7.10 -11.36
CA PHE A 102 12.23 -6.94 -10.29
C PHE A 102 13.66 -7.11 -10.81
N LEU A 103 13.93 -8.18 -11.58
CA LEU A 103 15.27 -8.45 -12.11
C LEU A 103 15.72 -7.36 -13.09
N MET A 104 14.82 -6.80 -13.89
CA MET A 104 15.14 -5.71 -14.83
C MET A 104 15.73 -4.49 -14.10
N VAL A 105 15.11 -4.08 -13.00
CA VAL A 105 15.56 -2.92 -12.22
C VAL A 105 16.76 -3.28 -11.34
N SER A 106 16.68 -4.39 -10.61
CA SER A 106 17.71 -4.75 -9.63
C SER A 106 19.04 -5.15 -10.27
N ASN A 107 19.02 -5.86 -11.41
CA ASN A 107 20.26 -6.18 -12.12
C ASN A 107 20.94 -4.93 -12.67
N TRP A 108 20.16 -3.96 -13.18
CA TRP A 108 20.71 -2.68 -13.61
C TRP A 108 21.38 -1.93 -12.44
N LEU A 109 20.74 -1.91 -11.26
CA LEU A 109 21.31 -1.31 -10.05
C LEU A 109 22.58 -2.04 -9.57
N LEU A 110 22.59 -3.38 -9.63
CA LEU A 110 23.73 -4.21 -9.27
C LEU A 110 24.91 -3.95 -10.21
N CYS A 111 24.68 -3.87 -11.53
CA CYS A 111 25.71 -3.53 -12.52
C CYS A 111 26.31 -2.13 -12.27
N LYS A 112 25.49 -1.18 -11.81
CA LYS A 112 25.94 0.16 -11.41
C LYS A 112 26.58 0.21 -10.02
N LYS A 113 26.72 -0.94 -9.33
CA LYS A 113 27.22 -1.06 -7.95
C LYS A 113 26.45 -0.18 -6.95
N LYS A 114 25.17 0.09 -7.22
CA LYS A 114 24.28 0.86 -6.33
C LYS A 114 23.66 -0.01 -5.23
N ILE A 115 23.61 -1.31 -5.44
CA ILE A 115 23.19 -2.31 -4.47
C ILE A 115 24.16 -3.49 -4.51
N THR A 116 24.25 -4.23 -3.42
CA THR A 116 24.95 -5.50 -3.29
C THR A 116 24.03 -6.68 -3.63
N LYS A 117 24.60 -7.88 -3.82
CA LYS A 117 23.79 -9.11 -4.00
C LYS A 117 22.90 -9.41 -2.80
N ASN A 118 23.41 -9.21 -1.58
CA ASN A 118 22.61 -9.43 -0.37
C ASN A 118 21.41 -8.47 -0.33
N GLU A 119 21.63 -7.18 -0.61
CA GLU A 119 20.53 -6.22 -0.70
C GLU A 119 19.53 -6.58 -1.81
N GLN A 120 19.99 -7.10 -2.95
CA GLN A 120 19.09 -7.60 -4.00
C GLN A 120 18.22 -8.75 -3.49
N HIS A 121 18.79 -9.74 -2.79
CA HIS A 121 18.02 -10.85 -2.20
C HIS A 121 17.01 -10.34 -1.16
N THR A 122 17.45 -9.45 -0.27
CA THR A 122 16.59 -8.84 0.75
C THR A 122 15.42 -8.06 0.13
N LYS A 123 15.69 -7.25 -0.90
CA LYS A 123 14.65 -6.49 -1.59
C LYS A 123 13.68 -7.39 -2.36
N PHE A 124 14.16 -8.50 -2.93
CA PHE A 124 13.30 -9.49 -3.58
C PHE A 124 12.34 -10.14 -2.57
N TRP A 125 12.85 -10.50 -1.39
CA TRP A 125 12.06 -11.07 -0.30
C TRP A 125 10.94 -10.14 0.15
N TYR A 126 11.25 -8.85 0.37
CA TYR A 126 10.26 -7.85 0.77
C TYR A 126 9.17 -7.56 -0.27
N GLY A 127 9.41 -7.84 -1.55
CA GLY A 127 8.39 -7.66 -2.59
C GLY A 127 7.39 -8.81 -2.67
N LEU A 128 7.61 -9.92 -1.97
CA LEU A 128 6.67 -11.05 -1.90
C LEU A 128 5.56 -10.79 -0.89
N ASN A 129 4.40 -11.40 -1.13
CA ASN A 129 3.30 -11.37 -0.17
C ASN A 129 3.67 -12.20 1.08
N ASN A 130 3.21 -11.79 2.27
CA ASN A 130 3.45 -12.51 3.52
C ASN A 130 3.13 -14.02 3.45
N LYS A 131 2.01 -14.40 2.82
CA LYS A 131 1.63 -15.81 2.64
C LYS A 131 2.63 -16.62 1.82
N LEU A 132 3.25 -15.99 0.81
CA LEU A 132 4.29 -16.65 0.02
C LEU A 132 5.59 -16.73 0.81
N CYS A 133 5.94 -15.70 1.58
CA CYS A 133 7.10 -15.77 2.48
C CYS A 133 6.96 -16.92 3.47
N GLU A 134 5.82 -17.03 4.16
CA GLU A 134 5.53 -18.12 5.10
C GLU A 134 5.63 -19.50 4.43
N ALA A 135 5.07 -19.65 3.23
CA ALA A 135 5.13 -20.91 2.49
C ALA A 135 6.55 -21.26 2.03
N VAL A 136 7.32 -20.27 1.60
CA VAL A 136 8.71 -20.45 1.18
C VAL A 136 9.60 -20.80 2.36
N GLU A 137 9.46 -20.11 3.49
CA GLU A 137 10.18 -20.41 4.72
C GLU A 137 9.89 -21.83 5.22
N ALA A 138 8.61 -22.22 5.27
CA ALA A 138 8.22 -23.57 5.71
C ALA A 138 8.84 -24.67 4.83
N HIS A 139 8.81 -24.49 3.51
CA HIS A 139 9.43 -25.42 2.58
C HIS A 139 10.96 -25.40 2.69
N HIS A 140 11.57 -24.22 2.87
CA HIS A 140 13.01 -24.08 3.01
C HIS A 140 13.52 -24.73 4.29
N LEU A 141 12.83 -24.56 5.42
CA LEU A 141 13.12 -25.22 6.70
C LEU A 141 13.02 -26.75 6.61
N THR A 142 12.09 -27.26 5.79
CA THR A 142 11.96 -28.70 5.54
C THR A 142 13.19 -29.24 4.81
N MET A 143 13.75 -28.48 3.86
CA MET A 143 14.96 -28.88 3.13
C MET A 143 16.26 -28.59 3.90
N HIS A 144 16.26 -27.57 4.76
CA HIS A 144 17.41 -27.09 5.53
C HIS A 144 17.06 -26.87 7.00
N PRO A 145 17.05 -27.95 7.83
CA PRO A 145 16.63 -27.85 9.23
C PRO A 145 17.52 -26.98 10.13
N GLN A 146 18.75 -26.67 9.69
CA GLN A 146 19.69 -25.80 10.40
C GLN A 146 19.66 -24.34 9.89
N TYR A 147 18.72 -24.01 9.00
CA TYR A 147 18.57 -22.66 8.48
C TYR A 147 18.18 -21.68 9.59
N ASP A 148 18.87 -20.54 9.64
CA ASP A 148 18.54 -19.46 10.55
C ASP A 148 17.43 -18.57 9.97
N PRO A 149 16.24 -18.48 10.60
CA PRO A 149 15.12 -17.66 10.12
C PRO A 149 15.44 -16.17 9.95
N TRP A 150 16.51 -15.67 10.59
CA TRP A 150 16.93 -14.28 10.48
C TRP A 150 17.76 -13.97 9.22
N GLN A 151 18.21 -15.01 8.51
CA GLN A 151 18.88 -14.85 7.23
C GLN A 151 17.86 -14.70 6.09
N VAL A 152 18.29 -14.08 4.99
CA VAL A 152 17.47 -13.94 3.80
C VAL A 152 17.76 -15.11 2.86
N ILE A 153 16.70 -15.80 2.43
CA ILE A 153 16.80 -16.90 1.46
C ILE A 153 17.27 -16.36 0.12
N VAL A 154 18.24 -17.04 -0.50
CA VAL A 154 18.79 -16.66 -1.79
C VAL A 154 17.70 -16.73 -2.87
N HIS A 155 17.67 -15.72 -3.74
CA HIS A 155 16.68 -15.58 -4.82
C HIS A 155 16.38 -16.90 -5.57
N ASN A 156 17.43 -17.65 -5.95
CA ASN A 156 17.27 -18.88 -6.74
C ASN A 156 16.47 -19.96 -6.00
N ASP A 157 16.63 -20.06 -4.68
CA ASP A 157 15.93 -21.06 -3.87
C ASP A 157 14.48 -20.64 -3.64
N VAL A 158 14.25 -19.35 -3.40
CA VAL A 158 12.91 -18.76 -3.33
C VAL A 158 12.11 -19.04 -4.61
N VAL A 159 12.72 -18.79 -5.76
CA VAL A 159 12.10 -18.99 -7.08
C VAL A 159 11.75 -20.46 -7.30
N LYS A 160 12.67 -21.39 -7.04
CA LYS A 160 12.41 -22.84 -7.15
C LYS A 160 11.24 -23.29 -6.27
N ILE A 161 11.21 -22.83 -5.02
CA ILE A 161 10.15 -23.19 -4.08
C ILE A 161 8.81 -22.64 -4.57
N ILE A 162 8.76 -21.38 -5.02
CA ILE A 162 7.52 -20.78 -5.54
C ILE A 162 7.03 -21.48 -6.80
N TYR A 163 7.94 -21.91 -7.70
CA TYR A 163 7.58 -22.74 -8.85
C TYR A 163 6.91 -24.05 -8.41
N ASN A 164 7.44 -24.73 -7.39
CA ASN A 164 6.85 -25.95 -6.85
C ASN A 164 5.50 -25.71 -6.15
N ILE A 165 5.30 -24.56 -5.51
CA ILE A 165 4.02 -24.22 -4.84
C ILE A 165 2.88 -24.06 -5.86
N PHE A 166 3.17 -23.53 -7.05
CA PHE A 166 2.17 -23.25 -8.07
C PHE A 166 2.02 -24.35 -9.14
N THR A 167 2.82 -25.42 -9.07
CA THR A 167 2.77 -26.59 -9.97
C THR A 167 2.00 -27.71 -9.29
#